data_AF-G7WD98-F1
#
_entry.id   AF-G7WD98-F1
#
_cell.length_a   1.000
_cell.length_b   1.000
_cell.length_c   1.000
_cell.angle_alpha   90.00
_cell.angle_beta   90.00
_cell.angle_gamma   90.00
#
_symmetry.space_group_name_H-M   'P 1'
#
loop_
_entity.id
_entity.type
_entity.pdbx_description
1 polymer ?
#
loop_
_entity_poly.entity_id
_entity_poly.type
_entity_poly.pdbx_seq_one_letter_code
_entity_poly.pdbx_strand_id
1 'polypeptide(L)' 'MVLVTAILFLAIGLWCVLKPEIVGMFDGFEIKPSTNKYYHDYIKRYGLALFLVGVGTLVYGLLTIVFGNGKP' A
#
# COMPACT_ATOMS: atom_id res chain seq x y z
N MET A 1 12.90 3.19 10.74
CA MET A 1 12.70 2.65 9.37
C MET A 1 11.36 1.93 9.23
N VAL A 2 11.05 0.91 10.04
CA VAL A 2 9.80 0.11 9.95
C VAL A 2 8.50 0.94 9.90
N LEU A 3 8.34 1.94 10.77
CA LEU A 3 7.15 2.81 10.76
C LEU A 3 7.01 3.61 9.47
N VAL A 4 8.12 4.10 8.92
CA VAL A 4 8.13 4.86 7.66
C VAL A 4 7.73 3.95 6.49
N THR A 5 8.24 2.72 6.46
CA THR A 5 7.86 1.70 5.47
C THR A 5 6.38 1.34 5.56
N ALA A 6 5.85 1.21 6.78
CA ALA A 6 4.43 0.95 7.01
C ALA A 6 3.53 2.09 6.48
N ILE A 7 3.89 3.35 6.76
CA ILE A 7 3.17 4.52 6.26
C ILE A 7 3.20 4.58 4.72
N LEU A 8 4.35 4.28 4.10
CA LEU A 8 4.49 4.19 2.64
C LEU A 8 3.57 3.13 2.04
N PHE A 9 3.53 1.93 2.62
CA PHE A 9 2.66 0.85 2.14
C PHE A 9 1.17 1.18 2.31
N LEU A 10 0.80 1.86 3.40
CA LEU A 10 -0.57 2.35 3.60
C LEU A 10 -0.95 3.41 2.55
N ALA A 11 -0.09 4.40 2.33
CA ALA A 11 -0.36 5.48 1.39
C ALA A 11 -0.47 4.97 -0.05
N ILE A 12 0.48 4.14 -0.48
CA ILE A 12 0.49 3.54 -1.83
C ILE A 12 -0.68 2.57 -1.99
N GLY A 13 -0.91 1.70 -1.01
CA GLY A 13 -2.03 0.75 -1.04
C GLY A 13 -3.38 1.43 -1.14
N LEU A 14 -3.61 2.47 -0.34
CA LEU A 14 -4.84 3.27 -0.38
C LEU A 14 -4.99 4.01 -1.72
N TRP A 15 -3.90 4.59 -2.24
CA TRP A 15 -3.90 5.26 -3.54
C TRP A 15 -4.28 4.31 -4.68
N CYS A 16 -3.76 3.09 -4.69
CA CYS A 16 -4.10 2.05 -5.67
C CYS A 16 -5.58 1.63 -5.60
N VAL A 17 -6.18 1.60 -4.40
CA VAL A 17 -7.60 1.25 -4.23
C VAL A 17 -8.52 2.40 -4.68
N LEU A 18 -8.17 3.65 -4.34
CA LEU A 18 -8.98 4.83 -4.63
C LEU A 18 -8.85 5.31 -6.08
N LYS A 19 -7.66 5.19 -6.67
CA LYS A 19 -7.33 5.74 -8.00
C LYS A 19 -6.61 4.70 -8.88
N PRO A 20 -7.19 3.51 -9.12
CA PRO A 20 -6.58 2.48 -9.95
C PRO A 20 -6.42 2.93 -11.42
N GLU A 21 -7.27 3.84 -11.89
CA GLU A 21 -7.19 4.43 -13.23
C GLU A 21 -5.88 5.20 -13.42
N ILE A 22 -5.47 6.00 -12.43
CA ILE A 22 -4.24 6.79 -12.46
C ILE A 22 -3.03 5.88 -12.33
N VAL A 23 -3.07 4.91 -11.41
CA VAL A 23 -1.98 3.94 -11.22
C VAL A 23 -1.78 3.09 -12.47
N GLY A 24 -2.87 2.70 -13.13
CA GLY A 24 -2.81 1.90 -14.33
C GLY A 24 -2.35 2.63 -15.59
N MET A 25 -2.26 3.96 -15.54
CA MET A 25 -1.63 4.76 -16.60
C MET A 25 -0.10 4.66 -16.59
N PHE A 26 0.51 4.17 -15.50
CA PHE A 26 1.96 4.03 -15.35
C PHE A 26 2.48 2.62 -15.70
N ASP A 27 1.61 1.69 -16.11
CA ASP A 27 2.00 0.33 -16.49
C ASP A 27 2.39 0.23 -17.97
N GLY A 28 3.46 0.94 -18.32
CA GLY A 28 4.03 0.99 -19.66
C GLY A 28 4.45 2.41 -20.05
N PHE A 29 5.41 2.50 -20.97
CA PHE A 29 5.91 3.77 -21.52
C PHE A 29 4.84 4.60 -22.27
N GLU A 30 3.64 4.06 -22.48
CA GLU A 30 2.50 4.80 -23.04
C GLU A 30 1.50 5.16 -21.94
N ILE A 31 1.36 6.47 -21.67
CA ILE A 31 0.34 7.01 -20.78
C ILE A 31 -1.02 6.90 -21.49
N LYS A 32 -1.69 5.76 -21.33
CA LYS A 32 -3.07 5.56 -21.80
C LYS A 32 -3.94 5.16 -20.61
N PRO A 33 -5.13 5.76 -20.42
CA PRO A 33 -6.07 5.30 -19.41
C PRO A 33 -6.43 3.85 -19.73
N SER A 34 -6.09 2.94 -18.82
CA SER A 34 -6.53 1.54 -18.91
C SER A 34 -8.06 1.53 -18.92
N THR A 35 -8.68 1.23 -20.06
CA THR A 35 -10.14 1.00 -20.13
C THR A 35 -10.51 -0.42 -19.72
N ASN A 36 -9.51 -1.26 -19.40
CA ASN A 36 -9.72 -2.66 -19.06
C ASN A 36 -10.12 -2.81 -17.58
N LYS A 37 -11.38 -3.19 -17.36
CA LYS A 37 -11.93 -3.46 -16.02
C LYS A 37 -11.11 -4.50 -15.25
N TYR A 38 -10.56 -5.52 -15.92
CA TYR A 38 -9.74 -6.54 -15.28
C TYR A 38 -8.47 -5.96 -14.66
N TYR A 39 -7.88 -4.98 -15.36
CA TYR A 39 -6.65 -4.34 -14.94
C TYR A 39 -6.87 -3.43 -13.71
N HIS A 40 -8.00 -2.71 -13.67
CA HIS A 40 -8.40 -1.95 -12.48
C HIS A 40 -8.68 -2.84 -11.27
N ASP A 41 -9.35 -3.98 -11.46
CA ASP A 41 -9.59 -4.93 -10.38
C ASP A 41 -8.29 -5.57 -9.87
N TYR A 42 -7.32 -5.82 -10.76
CA TYR A 42 -5.99 -6.27 -10.38
C TYR A 42 -5.25 -5.25 -9.51
N ILE A 43 -5.20 -3.98 -9.93
CA ILE A 43 -4.57 -2.90 -9.14
C ILE A 43 -5.24 -2.74 -7.78
N LYS A 44 -6.57 -2.79 -7.72
CA LYS A 44 -7.32 -2.72 -6.45
C LYS A 44 -6.93 -3.86 -5.51
N ARG A 45 -6.82 -5.09 -6.01
CA ARG A 45 -6.41 -6.25 -5.20
C ARG A 45 -4.99 -6.11 -4.68
N TYR A 46 -4.06 -5.68 -5.53
CA TYR A 46 -2.67 -5.44 -5.13
C TYR A 46 -2.55 -4.30 -4.14
N GLY A 47 -3.28 -3.20 -4.37
CA GLY A 47 -3.37 -2.06 -3.46
C GLY A 47 -3.93 -2.45 -2.09
N LEU A 48 -4.98 -3.26 -2.05
CA LEU A 48 -5.54 -3.78 -0.82
C LEU A 48 -4.55 -4.67 -0.07
N ALA A 49 -3.82 -5.54 -0.78
CA ALA A 49 -2.79 -6.38 -0.18
C ALA A 49 -1.65 -5.54 0.44
N LEU A 50 -1.15 -4.54 -0.29
CA LEU A 50 -0.16 -3.58 0.21
C LEU A 50 -0.66 -2.83 1.44
N PHE A 51 -1.93 -2.39 1.42
CA PHE A 51 -2.54 -1.72 2.56
C PHE A 51 -2.59 -2.63 3.79
N LEU A 52 -3.04 -3.89 3.64
CA LEU A 52 -3.08 -4.86 4.74
C LEU A 52 -1.69 -5.16 5.31
N VAL A 53 -0.68 -5.33 4.46
CA VAL A 53 0.71 -5.49 4.89
C VAL A 53 1.20 -4.24 5.63
N GLY A 54 0.85 -3.05 5.14
CA GLY A 54 1.12 -1.77 5.80
C GLY A 54 0.51 -1.70 7.20
N VAL A 55 -0.76 -2.09 7.37
CA VAL A 55 -1.42 -2.16 8.68
C VAL A 55 -0.69 -3.13 9.61
N GLY A 56 -0.38 -4.35 9.15
CA GLY A 56 0.32 -5.34 9.97
C GLY A 56 1.70 -4.85 10.41
N THR A 57 2.44 -4.21 9.51
CA THR A 57 3.77 -3.65 9.80
C THR A 57 3.69 -2.47 10.76
N LEU A 58 2.64 -1.62 10.64
CA LEU A 58 2.38 -0.51 11.56
C LEU A 58 2.10 -1.04 12.97
N VAL A 59 1.18 -2.01 13.08
CA VAL A 59 0.82 -2.64 14.36
C VAL A 59 2.06 -3.27 15.00
N TYR A 60 2.84 -4.03 14.23
CA TYR A 60 4.08 -4.62 14.72
C TYR A 60 5.09 -3.56 15.21
N GLY A 61 5.29 -2.50 14.43
CA GLY A 61 6.17 -1.39 14.82
C GLY A 61 5.72 -0.71 16.11
N LEU A 62 4.42 -0.46 16.26
CA LEU A 62 3.84 0.13 17.47
C LEU A 62 3.97 -0.80 18.68
N LEU A 63 3.68 -2.09 18.53
CA LEU A 63 3.86 -3.08 19.60
C LEU A 63 5.31 -3.14 20.05
N THR A 64 6.26 -3.08 19.12
CA THR A 64 7.69 -3.08 19.46
C THR A 64 8.09 -1.84 20.28
N ILE A 65 7.49 -0.68 20.03
CA ILE A 65 7.73 0.53 20.83
C ILE A 65 7.08 0.42 22.21
N VAL A 66 5.81 -0.01 22.28
CA VAL A 66 5.05 -0.10 23.51
C VAL A 66 5.62 -1.17 24.47
N PHE A 67 5.96 -2.34 23.94
CA PHE A 67 6.46 -3.47 24.73
C PHE A 67 8.00 -3.55 24.78
N GLY A 68 8.71 -2.89 23.86
CA GLY A 68 10.18 -2.85 23.83
C GLY A 68 10.79 -1.76 24.69
N ASN A 69 10.07 -0.66 24.96
CA ASN A 69 10.51 0.40 25.88
C ASN A 69 10.44 0.00 27.38
N GLY A 70 10.03 -1.22 27.69
CA GLY A 70 9.94 -1.76 29.06
C GLY A 70 11.14 -2.60 29.51
N LYS A 71 12.20 -2.73 28.70
CA LYS A 71 13.44 -3.40 29.12
C LYS A 71 14.46 -2.35 29.60
N PRO A 72 15.01 -2.49 30.83
CA PRO A 72 16.14 -1.68 31.28
C PRO A 72 17.37 -1.89 30.40
#